data_AF-A0A5R8MTV1-F1
#
_entry.id   AF-A0A5R8MTV1-F1
#
_cell.length_a   1.000
_cell.length_b   1.000
_cell.length_c   1.000
_cell.angle_alpha   90.00
_cell.angle_beta   90.00
_cell.angle_gamma   90.00
#
_symmetry.space_group_name_H-M   'P 1'
#
loop_
_entity.id
_entity.type
_entity.pdbx_description
1 polymer ?
#
loop_
_entity_poly.entity_id
_entity_poly.type
_entity_poly.pdbx_seq_one_letter_code
_entity_poly.pdbx_strand_id
1 'polypeptide(L)'
;MGDDDFEHLERLVSELGAHGLLARVVQNQNGRRFVRVINPNATSLSENVTCRPATVSDMPDWWYCWSWGERMHTADDPAGAATKVARVLAAVVE
;
A
#
# COMPACT_ATOMS: atom_id res chain seq x y z
N MET A 1 18.65 -7.46 -0.36
CA MET A 1 17.78 -6.90 -1.42
C MET A 1 16.36 -7.36 -1.15
N GLY A 2 15.84 -6.89 -0.03
CA GLY A 2 14.56 -7.25 0.60
C GLY A 2 14.36 -6.29 1.76
N ASP A 3 14.80 -5.05 1.57
CA ASP A 3 14.76 -3.93 2.51
C ASP A 3 14.14 -2.74 1.80
N ASP A 4 14.45 -2.57 0.50
CA ASP A 4 13.79 -1.64 -0.42
C ASP A 4 12.26 -1.76 -0.39
N ASP A 5 11.70 -2.98 -0.38
CA ASP A 5 10.26 -3.19 -0.28
C ASP A 5 9.69 -2.64 1.03
N PHE A 6 10.44 -2.76 2.12
CA PHE A 6 10.03 -2.29 3.44
C PHE A 6 10.10 -0.77 3.51
N GLU A 7 11.17 -0.15 3.02
CA GLU A 7 11.31 1.32 2.95
C GLU A 7 10.17 1.95 2.15
N HIS A 8 9.82 1.36 0.99
CA HIS A 8 8.66 1.80 0.21
C HIS A 8 7.35 1.61 0.99
N LEU A 9 7.16 0.49 1.68
CA LEU A 9 5.95 0.25 2.46
C LEU A 9 5.85 1.18 3.69
N GLU A 10 6.94 1.48 4.37
CA GLU A 10 6.98 2.44 5.49
C GLU A 10 6.63 3.86 5.05
N ARG A 11 7.18 4.30 3.92
CA ARG A 11 6.80 5.58 3.32
C ARG A 11 5.30 5.67 3.06
N LEU A 12 4.72 4.61 2.48
CA LEU A 12 3.28 4.54 2.26
C LEU A 12 2.49 4.60 3.58
N VAL A 13 2.96 3.93 4.64
CA VAL A 13 2.32 3.98 5.96
C VAL A 13 2.30 5.40 6.52
N SER A 14 3.41 6.14 6.41
CA SER A 14 3.50 7.53 6.85
C SER A 14 2.49 8.42 6.13
N GLU A 15 2.41 8.32 4.80
CA GLU A 15 1.47 9.11 4.00
C GLU A 15 0.01 8.77 4.35
N LEU A 16 -0.32 7.48 4.50
CA LEU A 16 -1.64 7.04 4.92
C LEU A 16 -2.01 7.55 6.32
N GLY A 17 -1.05 7.59 7.24
CA GLY A 17 -1.21 8.20 8.55
C GLY A 17 -1.53 9.69 8.47
N ALA A 18 -0.89 10.43 7.55
CA ALA A 18 -1.21 11.84 7.30
C ALA A 18 -2.63 12.03 6.74
N HIS A 19 -3.18 11.04 6.04
CA HIS A 19 -4.58 10.99 5.62
C HIS A 19 -5.57 10.57 6.72
N GLY A 20 -5.09 10.30 7.95
CA GLY A 20 -5.93 9.87 9.08
C GLY A 20 -6.32 8.39 9.03
N LEU A 21 -5.64 7.58 8.21
CA LEU A 21 -5.85 6.15 8.11
C LEU A 21 -4.87 5.39 9.00
N LEU A 22 -5.31 4.25 9.54
CA LEU A 22 -4.45 3.37 10.31
C LEU A 22 -3.75 2.40 9.37
N ALA A 23 -2.49 2.68 9.06
CA ALA A 23 -1.67 1.83 8.20
C ALA A 23 -0.56 1.12 8.98
N ARG A 24 -0.24 -0.13 8.64
CA ARG A 24 0.86 -0.87 9.23
C ARG A 24 1.45 -1.88 8.25
N VAL A 25 2.78 -1.99 8.22
CA VAL A 25 3.47 -3.06 7.50
C VAL A 25 3.30 -4.38 8.24
N VAL A 26 2.90 -5.42 7.52
CA VAL A 26 2.72 -6.79 8.02
C VAL A 26 3.52 -7.72 7.13
N GLN A 27 4.26 -8.63 7.74
CA GLN A 27 4.98 -9.69 7.04
C GLN A 27 4.27 -11.02 7.27
N ASN A 28 3.97 -11.75 6.19
CA ASN A 28 3.44 -13.10 6.31
C ASN A 28 4.54 -14.15 6.55
N GLN A 29 4.13 -15.37 6.88
CA GLN A 29 5.03 -16.50 7.12
C GLN A 29 5.85 -16.91 5.87
N ASN A 30 5.39 -16.56 4.67
CA ASN A 30 6.12 -16.72 3.41
C ASN A 30 7.15 -15.61 3.15
N GLY A 31 7.36 -14.70 4.10
CA GLY A 31 8.29 -13.57 3.95
C GLY A 31 7.77 -12.44 3.06
N ARG A 32 6.52 -12.47 2.61
CA ARG A 32 5.92 -11.37 1.84
C ARG A 32 5.43 -10.27 2.78
N ARG A 33 5.88 -9.04 2.54
CA ARG A 33 5.42 -7.86 3.26
C ARG A 33 4.32 -7.14 2.50
N PHE A 34 3.38 -6.60 3.25
CA PHE A 34 2.25 -5.84 2.75
C PHE A 34 1.83 -4.80 3.78
N VAL A 35 1.34 -3.65 3.33
CA VAL A 35 0.73 -2.64 4.18
C VAL A 35 -0.73 -2.97 4.32
N ARG A 36 -1.19 -3.14 5.55
CA ARG A 36 -2.60 -3.21 5.89
C ARG A 36 -3.07 -1.84 6.33
N VAL A 37 -4.13 -1.34 5.69
CA VAL A 37 -4.72 -0.04 5.91
C VAL A 37 -6.13 -0.22 6.42
N ILE A 38 -6.50 0.50 7.46
CA ILE A 38 -7.81 0.43 8.09
C ILE A 38 -8.33 1.87 8.21
N ASN A 39 -9.59 2.07 7.81
CA ASN A 39 -10.26 3.34 8.07
C ASN A 39 -10.81 3.32 9.50
N PRO A 40 -10.33 4.19 10.42
CA PRO A 40 -10.86 4.22 11.79
C PRO A 40 -12.33 4.64 11.85
N ASN A 41 -12.83 5.38 10.85
CA ASN A 41 -14.24 5.75 10.76
C ASN A 41 -15.12 4.60 10.26
N ALA A 42 -14.52 3.59 9.61
CA ALA A 42 -15.20 2.42 9.09
C ALA A 42 -14.31 1.19 9.31
N THR A 43 -14.17 0.77 10.56
CA THR A 43 -13.21 -0.29 10.98
C THR A 43 -13.46 -1.65 10.33
N SER A 44 -14.63 -1.85 9.73
CA SER A 44 -14.95 -3.04 8.92
C SER A 44 -14.22 -3.06 7.58
N LEU A 45 -13.73 -1.91 7.11
CA LEU A 45 -12.99 -1.79 5.86
C LEU A 45 -11.49 -1.80 6.13
N SER A 46 -10.83 -2.78 5.55
CA SER A 46 -9.38 -2.82 5.51
C SER A 46 -8.89 -3.22 4.13
N GLU A 47 -7.97 -2.43 3.60
CA GLU A 47 -7.29 -2.69 2.33
C GLU A 47 -5.88 -3.20 2.61
N ASN A 48 -5.38 -4.13 1.79
CA ASN A 48 -3.96 -4.47 1.83
C ASN A 48 -3.27 -4.12 0.51
N VAL A 49 -2.09 -3.50 0.63
CA VAL A 49 -1.24 -3.07 -0.47
C VAL A 49 0.08 -3.83 -0.37
N THR A 50 0.51 -4.41 -1.48
CA THR A 50 1.81 -5.08 -1.59
C THR A 50 2.76 -4.23 -2.42
N CYS A 51 4.05 -4.25 -2.11
CA CYS A 51 5.08 -3.70 -2.98
C CYS A 51 5.73 -4.84 -3.75
N ARG A 52 5.86 -4.71 -5.07
CA ARG A 52 6.53 -5.70 -5.91
C ARG A 52 7.51 -5.01 -6.84
N PRO A 53 8.69 -5.61 -7.06
CA PRO A 53 9.62 -5.10 -8.05
C PRO A 53 9.04 -5.32 -9.46
N ALA A 54 9.28 -4.39 -10.37
CA ALA A 54 8.94 -4.55 -11.77
C ALA A 54 9.82 -5.65 -12.37
N THR A 55 9.21 -6.73 -12.84
CA THR A 55 9.92 -7.82 -13.53
C THR A 55 10.35 -7.46 -14.96
N VAL A 56 10.10 -6.22 -15.41
CA VAL A 56 10.31 -5.77 -16.78
C VAL A 56 11.14 -4.49 -16.74
N SER A 57 12.29 -4.52 -17.42
CA SER A 57 13.40 -3.56 -17.33
C SER A 57 13.12 -2.12 -17.80
N ASP A 58 11.89 -1.79 -18.21
CA ASP A 58 11.52 -0.50 -18.83
C ASP A 58 10.56 0.34 -17.95
N MET A 59 10.22 -0.15 -16.76
CA MET A 59 9.29 0.51 -15.83
C MET A 59 9.98 0.81 -14.50
N PRO A 60 9.44 1.75 -13.70
CA PRO A 60 9.97 2.04 -12.37
C PRO A 60 10.14 0.75 -11.57
N ASP A 61 11.28 0.65 -10.88
CA ASP A 61 11.81 -0.59 -10.30
C ASP A 61 10.83 -1.22 -9.29
N TRP A 62 9.92 -0.43 -8.70
CA TRP A 62 8.95 -0.86 -7.69
C TRP A 62 7.54 -0.28 -7.90
N TRP A 63 6.53 -1.13 -7.68
CA TRP A 63 5.11 -0.80 -7.82
C TRP A 63 4.31 -1.26 -6.61
N TYR A 64 3.36 -0.44 -6.19
CA TYR A 64 2.30 -0.85 -5.29
C TYR A 64 1.19 -1.56 -6.07
N CYS A 65 0.80 -2.73 -5.58
CA CYS A 65 -0.32 -3.50 -6.08
C CYS A 65 -1.35 -3.74 -4.98
N TRP A 66 -2.62 -3.72 -5.38
CA TRP A 66 -3.74 -4.10 -4.54
C TRP A 66 -3.69 -5.58 -4.16
N SER A 67 -4.44 -5.94 -3.12
CA SER A 67 -4.61 -7.33 -2.67
C SER A 67 -5.18 -8.24 -3.75
N TRP A 68 -6.00 -7.71 -4.66
CA TRP A 68 -6.57 -8.45 -5.80
C TRP A 68 -5.65 -8.49 -7.03
N GLY A 69 -4.43 -7.96 -6.94
CA GLY A 69 -3.40 -8.07 -7.97
C GLY A 69 -3.41 -6.97 -9.04
N GLU A 70 -4.31 -5.99 -8.94
CA GLU A 70 -4.27 -4.81 -9.81
C GLU A 70 -3.13 -3.86 -9.40
N ARG A 71 -2.52 -3.21 -10.40
CA ARG A 71 -1.46 -2.22 -10.18
C ARG A 71 -2.08 -0.91 -9.70
N MET A 72 -1.62 -0.44 -8.55
CA MET A 72 -2.17 0.75 -7.91
C MET A 72 -1.39 2.01 -8.31
N HIS A 73 -0.09 2.05 -8.02
CA HIS A 73 0.77 3.20 -8.30
C HIS A 73 2.25 2.81 -8.28
N THR A 74 3.13 3.69 -8.76
CA THR A 74 4.58 3.53 -8.59
C THR A 74 4.98 3.72 -7.13
N ALA A 75 6.01 2.99 -6.67
CA ALA A 75 6.53 3.11 -5.31
C ALA A 75 7.35 4.39 -5.05
N ASP A 76 7.65 5.15 -6.11
CA ASP A 76 8.29 6.46 -6.03
C ASP A 76 7.32 7.56 -5.56
N ASP A 77 6.01 7.35 -5.76
CA ASP A 77 4.96 8.28 -5.35
C ASP A 77 4.00 7.63 -4.33
N PRO A 78 4.44 7.51 -3.05
CA PRO A 78 3.62 6.95 -1.97
C PRO A 78 2.41 7.84 -1.63
N ALA A 79 2.47 9.15 -1.92
CA ALA A 79 1.38 10.08 -1.67
C ALA A 79 0.17 9.83 -2.60
N GLY A 80 0.40 9.68 -3.91
CA GLY A 80 -0.65 9.32 -4.86
C GLY A 80 -1.20 7.92 -4.62
N ALA A 81 -0.36 6.99 -4.20
CA ALA A 81 -0.77 5.68 -3.72
C ALA A 81 -1.72 5.79 -2.49
N ALA A 82 -1.32 6.54 -1.46
CA ALA A 82 -2.12 6.74 -0.26
C ALA A 82 -3.48 7.39 -0.57
N THR A 83 -3.50 8.37 -1.47
CA THR A 83 -4.74 9.03 -1.93
C THR A 83 -5.70 8.03 -2.59
N LYS A 84 -5.20 7.09 -3.40
CA LYS A 84 -6.03 6.05 -4.02
C LYS A 84 -6.63 5.11 -2.97
N VAL A 85 -5.83 4.66 -2.00
CA VAL A 85 -6.30 3.83 -0.88
C VAL A 85 -7.35 4.56 -0.06
N ALA A 86 -7.11 5.83 0.27
CA ALA A 86 -8.05 6.66 0.99
C ALA A 86 -9.38 6.79 0.25
N ARG A 87 -9.36 6.96 -1.07
CA ARG A 87 -10.58 7.00 -1.88
C ARG A 87 -11.35 5.68 -1.86
N VAL A 88 -10.68 4.54 -2.01
CA VAL A 88 -11.32 3.21 -1.94
C VAL A 88 -11.96 2.99 -0.58
N LEU A 89 -11.23 3.29 0.50
CA LEU A 89 -11.72 3.18 1.87
C LEU A 89 -12.81 4.21 2.24
N ALA A 90 -12.91 5.32 1.51
CA ALA A 90 -13.96 6.33 1.68
C ALA A 90 -15.22 6.01 0.87
N ALA A 91 -15.10 5.29 -0.25
CA ALA A 91 -16.21 5.00 -1.17
C ALA A 91 -17.15 3.89 -0.69
N VAL A 92 -16.77 3.07 0.29
CA VAL A 92 -17.61 1.96 0.81
C VAL A 92 -18.41 2.39 2.05
N VAL A 93 -18.96 3.61 2.03
CA VAL A 93 -20.04 4.02 2.93
C VAL A 93 -21.28 4.18 2.05
N GLU A 94 -22.03 3.09 1.89
CA GLU A 94 -23.44 3.09 1.46
C GLU A 94 -24.26 2.23 2.43
#